data_AF-X1HFI3-F1
#
_entry.id   AF-X1HFI3-F1
#
_cell.length_a   1.000
_cell.length_b   1.000
_cell.length_c   1.000
_cell.angle_alpha   90.00
_cell.angle_beta   90.00
_cell.angle_gamma   90.00
#
_symmetry.space_group_name_H-M   'P 1'
#
loop_
_entity.id
_entity.type
_entity.pdbx_description
1 polymer ?
#
loop_
_entity_poly.entity_id
_entity_poly.type
_entity_poly.pdbx_seq_one_letter_code
_entity_poly.pdbx_strand_id
1 'polypeptide(L)'
;MSAGHDYTSPDLARSALVLIDVQNDFISGPSQVDGTAELLPAMARLLAAFRAAHRPIVHIVRMYVPGGSDADPPRRAAIEAGRQIAAPHTAGAAVPAELLAHPLDYDSLLAGG
;
A
#
# COMPACT_ATOMS: atom_id res chain seq x y z
N MET A 1 -29.80 -4.05 24.99
CA MET A 1 -29.85 -5.44 24.48
C MET A 1 -28.43 -5.82 24.08
N SER A 2 -27.79 -6.73 24.80
CA SER A 2 -26.45 -7.19 24.43
C SER A 2 -26.60 -8.10 23.22
N ALA A 3 -26.31 -7.59 22.02
CA ALA A 3 -26.16 -8.44 20.85
C ALA A 3 -25.03 -9.44 21.17
N GLY A 4 -25.38 -10.73 21.23
CA GLY A 4 -24.41 -11.80 21.45
C GLY A 4 -23.34 -11.74 20.36
N HIS A 5 -22.09 -11.91 20.77
CA HIS A 5 -20.96 -11.96 19.86
C HIS A 5 -21.06 -13.27 19.04
N ASP A 6 -21.37 -13.19 17.75
CA ASP A 6 -21.56 -14.39 16.90
C ASP A 6 -20.24 -15.09 16.51
N TYR A 7 -19.11 -14.65 17.08
CA TYR A 7 -17.72 -15.08 16.81
C TYR A 7 -17.21 -14.85 15.39
N THR A 8 -18.05 -14.36 14.47
CA THR A 8 -17.70 -14.10 13.07
C THR A 8 -17.77 -12.62 12.72
N SER A 9 -18.55 -11.84 13.46
CA SER A 9 -18.67 -10.41 13.34
C SER A 9 -17.36 -9.73 13.77
N PRO A 10 -16.77 -8.87 12.92
CA PRO A 10 -15.56 -8.15 13.30
C PRO A 10 -15.87 -7.15 14.42
N ASP A 11 -15.00 -7.08 15.43
CA ASP A 11 -15.00 -5.98 16.38
C ASP A 11 -14.50 -4.72 15.67
N LEU A 12 -15.43 -4.01 15.04
CA LEU A 12 -15.11 -2.79 14.32
C LEU A 12 -14.51 -1.76 15.27
N ALA A 13 -14.88 -1.71 16.56
CA ALA A 13 -14.28 -0.74 17.49
C ALA A 13 -12.77 -0.95 17.70
N ARG A 14 -12.26 -2.15 17.39
CA ARG A 14 -10.85 -2.53 17.51
C ARG A 14 -10.22 -2.91 16.17
N SER A 15 -10.73 -2.37 15.06
CA SER A 15 -10.18 -2.63 13.73
C SER A 15 -9.11 -1.61 13.30
N ALA A 16 -8.25 -2.04 12.38
CA ALA A 16 -7.29 -1.22 11.66
C ALA A 16 -7.54 -1.34 10.15
N LEU A 17 -7.21 -0.28 9.41
CA LEU A 17 -7.20 -0.30 7.94
C LEU A 17 -5.78 -0.60 7.47
N VAL A 18 -5.63 -1.60 6.61
CA VAL A 18 -4.37 -1.89 5.93
C VAL A 18 -4.57 -1.72 4.42
N LEU A 19 -3.82 -0.80 3.83
CA LEU A 19 -3.78 -0.58 2.37
C LEU A 19 -2.48 -1.22 1.85
N ILE A 20 -2.58 -2.19 0.96
CA ILE A 20 -1.45 -3.02 0.53
C ILE A 20 -1.14 -2.75 -0.94
N ASP A 21 0.12 -2.41 -1.22
CA ASP A 21 0.68 -2.28 -2.56
C ASP A 21 -0.13 -1.33 -3.48
N VAL A 22 -0.76 -0.29 -2.89
CA VAL A 22 -1.52 0.72 -3.64
C VAL A 22 -0.58 1.86 -4.07
N GLN A 23 0.45 1.51 -4.84
CA GLN A 23 1.42 2.44 -5.44
C GLN A 23 1.16 2.58 -6.94
N ASN A 24 1.57 3.69 -7.55
CA ASN A 24 1.26 4.03 -8.94
C ASN A 24 1.65 2.92 -9.94
N ASP A 25 2.78 2.24 -9.73
CA ASP A 25 3.24 1.17 -10.62
C ASP A 25 2.33 -0.07 -10.62
N PHE A 26 1.58 -0.29 -9.54
CA PHE A 26 0.57 -1.35 -9.42
C PHE A 26 -0.82 -0.90 -9.87
N ILE A 27 -1.04 0.40 -10.04
CA ILE A 27 -2.32 0.97 -10.47
C ILE A 27 -2.36 1.13 -12.00
N SER A 28 -1.30 1.67 -12.59
CA SER A 28 -1.26 2.03 -14.02
C SER A 28 0.12 1.95 -14.65
N GLY A 29 1.09 1.32 -13.96
CA GLY A 29 2.47 1.23 -14.41
C GLY A 29 2.89 -0.18 -14.86
N PRO A 30 4.20 -0.48 -14.86
CA PRO A 30 4.78 -1.68 -15.46
C PRO A 30 4.45 -2.98 -14.72
N SER A 31 3.71 -2.90 -13.60
CA SER A 31 3.21 -4.04 -12.82
C SER A 31 1.76 -3.83 -12.39
N GLN A 32 0.97 -3.18 -13.25
CA GLN A 32 -0.45 -2.96 -13.04
C GLN A 32 -1.19 -4.23 -12.62
N VAL A 33 -2.06 -4.07 -11.62
CA VAL A 33 -3.05 -5.05 -11.19
C VAL A 33 -4.41 -4.55 -11.64
N ASP A 34 -5.03 -5.25 -12.58
CA ASP A 34 -6.31 -4.88 -13.17
C ASP A 34 -7.41 -4.71 -12.10
N GLY A 35 -8.21 -3.66 -12.24
CA GLY A 35 -9.27 -3.33 -11.28
C GLY A 35 -8.85 -2.44 -10.12
N THR A 36 -7.54 -2.18 -9.92
CA THR A 36 -7.06 -1.40 -8.77
C THR A 36 -7.44 0.07 -8.88
N ALA A 37 -7.31 0.66 -10.08
CA ALA A 37 -7.62 2.07 -10.31
C ALA A 37 -9.09 2.39 -10.02
N GLU A 38 -9.99 1.48 -10.40
CA GLU A 38 -11.44 1.61 -10.21
C GLU A 38 -11.85 1.57 -8.73
N LEU A 39 -11.03 0.97 -7.88
CA LEU A 39 -11.30 0.85 -6.44
C LEU A 39 -10.75 2.02 -5.61
N LEU A 40 -9.94 2.91 -6.20
CA LEU A 40 -9.37 4.05 -5.48
C LEU A 40 -10.41 4.93 -4.77
N PRO A 41 -11.57 5.27 -5.37
CA PRO A 41 -12.61 6.03 -4.66
C PRO A 41 -13.17 5.28 -3.44
N ALA A 42 -13.29 3.95 -3.52
CA ALA A 42 -13.76 3.15 -2.39
C ALA A 42 -12.71 3.09 -1.26
N MET A 43 -11.43 2.95 -1.61
CA MET A 43 -10.32 3.01 -0.65
C MET A 43 -10.24 4.37 0.04
N ALA A 44 -10.39 5.47 -0.69
CA ALA A 44 -10.40 6.82 -0.14
C ALA A 44 -11.56 7.04 0.86
N ARG A 45 -12.76 6.52 0.56
CA ARG A 45 -13.89 6.54 1.50
C ARG A 45 -13.60 5.77 2.79
N LEU A 46 -13.02 4.58 2.67
CA LEU A 46 -12.66 3.75 3.83
C LEU A 46 -11.62 4.45 4.70
N LEU A 47 -10.58 5.00 4.07
CA LEU A 47 -9.54 5.79 4.71
C LEU A 47 -10.10 7.00 5.46
N ALA A 48 -11.02 7.74 4.85
CA ALA A 48 -11.69 8.88 5.49
C ALA A 48 -12.49 8.45 6.72
N ALA A 49 -13.20 7.32 6.67
CA ALA A 49 -13.93 6.77 7.80
C ALA A 49 -13.00 6.38 8.97
N PHE A 50 -11.87 5.75 8.67
CA PHE A 50 -10.87 5.40 9.70
C PHE A 50 -10.22 6.65 10.31
N ARG A 51 -9.91 7.67 9.51
CA ARG A 51 -9.39 8.96 10.00
C ARG A 51 -10.40 9.65 10.93
N ALA A 52 -11.66 9.74 10.52
CA ALA A 52 -12.72 10.36 11.32
C ALA A 52 -12.98 9.63 12.65
N ALA A 53 -12.77 8.30 12.67
CA ALA A 53 -12.90 7.49 13.87
C ALA A 53 -11.61 7.43 14.72
N HIS A 54 -10.54 8.15 14.34
CA HIS A 54 -9.22 8.09 14.98
C HIS A 54 -8.67 6.66 15.10
N ARG A 55 -8.83 5.86 14.05
CA ARG A 55 -8.41 4.45 14.03
C ARG A 55 -7.10 4.24 13.27
N PRO A 56 -6.34 3.18 13.59
CA PRO A 56 -5.09 2.89 12.93
C PRO A 56 -5.25 2.68 11.42
N ILE A 57 -4.34 3.28 10.67
CA ILE A 57 -4.21 3.12 9.22
C ILE A 57 -2.75 2.76 8.95
N VAL A 58 -2.53 1.69 8.21
CA VAL A 58 -1.22 1.20 7.81
C VAL A 58 -1.16 1.12 6.30
N HIS A 59 -0.14 1.70 5.70
CA HIS A 59 0.18 1.52 4.29
C HIS A 59 1.34 0.54 4.19
N ILE A 60 1.12 -0.59 3.52
CA ILE A 60 2.16 -1.54 3.13
C ILE A 60 2.60 -1.17 1.72
N VAL A 61 3.89 -0.91 1.56
CA VAL A 61 4.50 -0.49 0.29
C VAL A 61 5.67 -1.39 -0.04
N ARG A 62 5.98 -1.47 -1.33
CA ARG A 62 7.18 -2.12 -1.86
C ARG A 62 8.19 -1.09 -2.33
N MET A 63 9.46 -1.46 -2.19
CA MET A 63 10.60 -0.63 -2.60
C MET A 63 11.65 -1.54 -3.22
N TYR A 64 11.54 -1.80 -4.52
CA TYR A 64 12.55 -2.60 -5.21
C TYR A 64 13.67 -1.69 -5.70
N VAL A 65 14.83 -1.75 -5.04
CA VAL A 65 16.02 -1.03 -5.49
C VAL A 65 16.50 -1.66 -6.81
N PRO A 66 16.56 -0.91 -7.93
CA PRO A 66 17.04 -1.47 -9.20
C PRO A 66 18.48 -1.99 -9.07
N GLY A 67 18.72 -3.21 -9.53
CA GLY A 67 19.99 -3.92 -9.33
C GLY A 67 20.15 -4.58 -7.95
N GLY A 68 19.21 -4.36 -7.04
CA GLY A 68 19.15 -5.01 -5.72
C GLY A 68 18.55 -6.41 -5.81
N SER A 69 18.80 -7.22 -4.76
CA SER A 69 18.30 -8.60 -4.65
C SER A 69 17.18 -8.76 -3.60
N ASP A 70 16.86 -7.70 -2.86
CA ASP A 70 15.71 -7.66 -1.94
C ASP A 70 14.41 -7.49 -2.73
N ALA A 71 13.97 -8.61 -3.29
CA ALA A 71 12.75 -8.73 -4.07
C ALA A 71 12.14 -10.13 -3.89
N ASP A 72 10.82 -10.23 -4.06
CA ASP A 72 10.14 -11.52 -4.06
C ASP A 72 10.62 -12.39 -5.24
N PRO A 73 10.60 -13.72 -5.11
CA PRO A 73 11.18 -14.62 -6.10
C PRO A 73 10.68 -14.39 -7.54
N PRO A 74 9.37 -14.14 -7.80
CA PRO A 74 8.87 -13.86 -9.15
C PRO A 74 9.49 -12.63 -9.83
N ARG A 75 9.93 -11.62 -9.06
CA ARG A 75 10.45 -10.35 -9.60
C ARG A 75 11.97 -10.24 -9.52
N ARG A 76 12.61 -11.02 -8.65
CA ARG A 76 14.03 -10.89 -8.30
C ARG A 76 14.95 -10.78 -9.51
N ALA A 77 14.91 -11.72 -10.45
CA ALA A 77 15.79 -11.69 -11.62
C ALA A 77 15.61 -10.42 -12.47
N ALA A 78 14.38 -9.90 -12.58
CA ALA A 78 14.12 -8.68 -13.32
C ALA A 78 14.62 -7.43 -12.57
N ILE A 79 14.44 -7.38 -11.25
CA ILE A 79 14.94 -6.27 -10.42
C ILE A 79 16.47 -6.26 -10.41
N GLU A 80 17.12 -7.43 -10.27
CA GLU A 80 18.59 -7.58 -10.38
C GLU A 80 19.11 -7.13 -11.75
N ALA A 81 18.33 -7.36 -12.82
CA ALA A 81 18.62 -6.85 -14.15
C ALA A 81 18.33 -5.34 -14.33
N GLY A 82 17.91 -4.63 -13.27
CA GLY A 82 17.68 -3.19 -13.27
C GLY A 82 16.25 -2.77 -13.64
N ARG A 83 15.29 -3.71 -13.73
CA ARG A 83 13.88 -3.34 -13.99
C ARG A 83 13.35 -2.48 -12.86
N GLN A 84 12.66 -1.40 -13.22
CA GLN A 84 12.05 -0.48 -12.27
C GLN A 84 10.58 -0.85 -12.08
N ILE A 85 10.24 -1.29 -10.87
CA ILE A 85 8.88 -1.53 -10.38
C ILE A 85 8.89 -1.04 -8.94
N ALA A 86 7.98 -0.14 -8.54
CA ALA A 86 7.96 0.47 -7.22
C ALA A 86 9.37 0.89 -6.75
N ALA A 87 10.16 1.44 -7.68
CA ALA A 87 11.54 1.79 -7.41
C ALA A 87 11.59 3.05 -6.54
N PRO A 88 12.35 3.06 -5.42
CA PRO A 88 12.46 4.23 -4.54
C PRO A 88 12.73 5.52 -5.30
N HIS A 89 12.19 6.63 -4.82
CA HIS A 89 12.35 7.96 -5.42
C HIS A 89 11.76 8.14 -6.83
N THR A 90 11.01 7.17 -7.34
CA THR A 90 10.27 7.31 -8.61
C THR A 90 8.80 7.67 -8.38
N ALA A 91 8.15 8.24 -9.41
CA ALA A 91 6.71 8.46 -9.38
C ALA A 91 5.92 7.14 -9.26
N GLY A 92 6.46 6.04 -9.79
CA GLY A 92 5.88 4.71 -9.73
C GLY A 92 5.76 4.14 -8.32
N ALA A 93 6.71 4.46 -7.43
CA ALA A 93 6.69 4.04 -6.03
C ALA A 93 5.78 4.89 -5.13
N ALA A 94 5.28 6.03 -5.60
CA ALA A 94 4.41 6.86 -4.80
C ALA A 94 3.03 6.20 -4.61
N VAL A 95 2.46 6.39 -3.42
CA VAL A 95 1.04 6.12 -3.15
C VAL A 95 0.22 7.29 -3.74
N PRO A 96 -0.94 7.05 -4.37
CA PRO A 96 -1.80 8.12 -4.87
C PRO A 96 -2.10 9.18 -3.82
N ALA A 97 -2.09 10.45 -4.23
CA ALA A 97 -2.27 11.59 -3.34
C ALA A 97 -3.61 11.58 -2.58
N GLU A 98 -4.64 10.96 -3.17
CA GLU A 98 -5.95 10.76 -2.54
C GLU A 98 -5.94 9.76 -1.37
N LEU A 99 -4.91 8.90 -1.30
CA LEU A 99 -4.71 7.96 -0.20
C LEU A 99 -3.61 8.43 0.78
N LEU A 100 -2.58 9.12 0.29
CA LEU A 100 -1.49 9.63 1.13
C LEU A 100 -1.11 11.06 0.73
N ALA A 101 -1.32 12.00 1.64
CA ALA A 101 -1.15 13.44 1.36
C ALA A 101 0.32 13.91 1.33
N HIS A 102 1.25 13.09 1.82
CA HIS A 102 2.68 13.42 1.93
C HIS A 102 3.50 12.34 1.24
N PRO A 103 4.66 12.69 0.66
CA PRO A 103 5.54 11.70 0.05
C PRO A 103 6.07 10.72 1.10
N LEU A 104 6.43 9.52 0.64
CA LEU A 104 7.17 8.55 1.43
C LEU A 104 8.59 9.06 1.67
N ASP A 105 9.10 8.88 2.88
CA ASP A 105 10.53 9.00 3.17
C ASP A 105 11.20 7.67 2.81
N TYR A 106 11.60 7.54 1.55
CA TYR A 106 12.18 6.30 1.03
C TYR A 106 13.47 5.89 1.74
N ASP A 107 14.30 6.87 2.12
CA ASP A 107 15.59 6.57 2.75
C ASP A 107 15.39 6.04 4.17
N SER A 108 14.49 6.65 4.95
CA SER A 108 14.10 6.13 6.28
C SER A 108 13.48 4.75 6.19
N LEU A 109 12.58 4.52 5.23
CA LEU A 109 11.91 3.23 5.06
C LEU A 109 12.91 2.13 4.66
N LEU A 110 13.87 2.42 3.78
CA LEU A 110 14.93 1.48 3.39
C LEU A 110 15.90 1.18 4.55
N ALA A 111 16.07 2.12 5.47
CA ALA A 111 16.87 1.94 6.68
C ALA A 111 16.13 1.18 7.81
N GLY A 112 14.85 0.84 7.62
CA GLY A 112 14.05 0.06 8.57
C GLY A 112 13.03 0.85 9.39
N GLY A 113 12.86 2.15 9.11
CA GLY A 113 11.90 3.03 9.78
C GLY A 113 12.51 3.93 10.84
#